data_AF-A0A1F0RYI3-F1
#
_entry.id   AF-A0A1F0RYI3-F1
#
_cell.length_a   1.000
_cell.length_b   1.000
_cell.length_c   1.000
_cell.angle_alpha   90.00
_cell.angle_beta   90.00
_cell.angle_gamma   90.00
#
_symmetry.space_group_name_H-M   'P 1'
#
loop_
_entity.id
_entity.type
_entity.pdbx_description
1 polymer ?
#
loop_
_entity_poly.entity_id
_entity_poly.type
_entity_poly.pdbx_seq_one_letter_code
_entity_poly.pdbx_strand_id
1 'polypeptide(L)'
;MKFTQETNSLGQFSLVWERTEYDAFPPAQAFTADHAPRVIHPDRRAVALTLLFSPWAGDEMTFPGRIGPNTAHEIREFTENASSSIGPIEYYPKGLPIGAFSGTVSNQLDGFADVEKPAIYDLPNHEFNGALRTMKSLAIGTNSFMFKRHDSDIVPAIGVGVLFAEDLGLDEIVIESDLSEEQLTSLRRLLSAVRLGLSIR
;
A
#
# COMPACT_ATOMS: atom_id res chain seq x y z
N MET A 1 9.22 -12.47 -6.85
CA MET A 1 8.18 -12.61 -5.83
C MET A 1 6.78 -12.69 -6.44
N LYS A 2 6.02 -13.72 -6.09
CA LYS A 2 4.63 -13.88 -6.55
C LYS A 2 3.67 -13.66 -5.38
N PHE A 3 2.60 -12.92 -5.59
CA PHE A 3 1.65 -12.57 -4.54
C PHE A 3 0.30 -13.25 -4.76
N THR A 4 -0.32 -13.68 -3.67
CA THR A 4 -1.70 -14.17 -3.62
C THR A 4 -2.49 -13.38 -2.58
N GLN A 5 -3.78 -13.20 -2.84
CA GLN A 5 -4.69 -12.55 -1.91
C GLN A 5 -5.56 -13.61 -1.24
N GLU A 6 -5.66 -13.52 0.08
CA GLU A 6 -6.50 -14.39 0.89
C GLU A 6 -7.41 -13.54 1.78
N THR A 7 -8.59 -14.08 2.09
CA THR A 7 -9.52 -13.48 3.04
C THR A 7 -10.12 -14.60 3.86
N ASN A 8 -10.01 -14.51 5.18
CA ASN A 8 -10.51 -15.57 6.07
C ASN A 8 -11.97 -15.32 6.47
N SER A 9 -12.55 -16.30 7.16
CA SER A 9 -13.94 -16.24 7.65
C SER A 9 -14.18 -15.15 8.70
N LEU A 10 -13.12 -14.62 9.30
CA LEU A 10 -13.17 -13.51 10.26
C LEU A 10 -13.11 -12.14 9.58
N GLY A 11 -13.03 -12.09 8.24
CA GLY A 11 -12.92 -10.85 7.47
C GLY A 11 -11.52 -10.24 7.48
N GLN A 12 -10.52 -10.95 8.01
CA GLN A 12 -9.13 -10.53 7.89
C GLN A 12 -8.67 -10.72 6.45
N PHE A 13 -7.92 -9.74 5.99
CA PHE A 13 -7.33 -9.70 4.67
C PHE A 13 -5.86 -10.01 4.76
N SER A 14 -5.35 -10.80 3.82
CA SER A 14 -3.94 -11.16 3.77
C SER A 14 -3.42 -11.13 2.35
N LEU A 15 -2.19 -10.64 2.22
CA LEU A 15 -1.41 -10.68 1.00
C LEU A 15 -0.19 -11.56 1.27
N VAL A 16 -0.25 -12.79 0.77
CA VAL A 16 0.79 -13.80 0.95
C VAL A 16 1.76 -13.69 -0.21
N TRP A 17 3.04 -13.91 0.05
CA TRP A 17 4.06 -13.97 -0.99
C TRP A 17 4.68 -15.37 -1.10
N GLU A 18 5.01 -15.73 -2.33
CA GLU A 18 5.76 -16.92 -2.71
C GLU A 18 7.11 -16.49 -3.28
N ARG A 19 8.16 -17.15 -2.82
CA ARG A 19 9.54 -16.87 -3.21
C ARG A 19 9.81 -17.33 -4.65
N THR A 20 10.51 -16.51 -5.41
CA THR A 20 11.16 -16.84 -6.69
C THR A 20 12.68 -16.92 -6.49
N GLU A 21 13.45 -17.26 -7.53
CA GLU A 21 14.87 -17.65 -7.39
C GLU A 21 15.78 -16.59 -6.75
N TYR A 22 15.46 -15.30 -6.87
CA TYR A 22 16.31 -14.17 -6.46
C TYR A 22 15.69 -13.27 -5.39
N ASP A 23 14.57 -13.67 -4.78
CA ASP A 23 13.96 -12.87 -3.71
C ASP A 23 14.69 -13.06 -2.37
N ALA A 24 14.79 -12.00 -1.59
CA ALA A 24 15.16 -12.08 -0.19
C ALA A 24 13.97 -12.56 0.67
N PHE A 25 14.19 -12.71 1.97
CA PHE A 25 13.13 -13.07 2.93
C PHE A 25 12.58 -11.83 3.63
N PRO A 26 11.33 -11.43 3.35
CA PRO A 26 10.60 -10.49 4.18
C PRO A 26 10.48 -10.95 5.65
N PRO A 27 10.31 -10.01 6.59
CA PRO A 27 10.18 -10.30 8.02
C PRO A 27 8.90 -11.07 8.39
N ALA A 28 7.88 -11.05 7.52
CA ALA A 28 6.66 -11.83 7.67
C ALA A 28 6.28 -12.51 6.35
N GLN A 29 5.70 -13.72 6.43
CA GLN A 29 5.26 -14.49 5.26
C GLN A 29 4.06 -13.86 4.52
N ALA A 30 3.32 -12.99 5.21
CA ALA A 30 2.18 -12.29 4.64
C ALA A 30 2.04 -10.91 5.27
N PHE A 31 1.56 -9.95 4.49
CA PHE A 31 0.92 -8.77 5.04
C PHE A 31 -0.49 -9.15 5.48
N THR A 32 -0.91 -8.72 6.65
CA THR A 32 -2.21 -9.02 7.26
C THR A 32 -2.85 -7.74 7.76
N ALA A 33 -4.15 -7.63 7.55
CA ALA A 33 -4.97 -6.52 8.01
C ALA A 33 -6.28 -7.07 8.58
N ASP A 34 -6.72 -6.55 9.71
CA ASP A 34 -7.92 -7.05 10.42
C ASP A 34 -9.24 -6.71 9.71
N HIS A 35 -9.18 -5.95 8.62
CA HIS A 35 -10.33 -5.62 7.79
C HIS A 35 -9.95 -5.72 6.31
N ALA A 36 -10.80 -6.39 5.53
CA ALA A 36 -10.67 -6.41 4.08
C ALA A 36 -11.15 -5.09 3.47
N PRO A 37 -10.38 -4.45 2.57
CA PRO A 37 -10.88 -3.32 1.81
C PRO A 37 -12.11 -3.72 0.99
N ARG A 38 -13.11 -2.83 0.89
CA ARG A 38 -14.37 -3.12 0.20
C ARG A 38 -14.19 -3.18 -1.31
N VAL A 39 -13.37 -2.31 -1.86
CA VAL A 39 -13.02 -2.25 -3.28
C VAL A 39 -11.51 -2.05 -3.39
N ILE A 40 -10.86 -2.87 -4.21
CA ILE A 40 -9.43 -2.72 -4.48
C ILE A 40 -9.19 -2.82 -5.97
N HIS A 41 -8.78 -1.71 -6.58
CA HIS A 41 -8.31 -1.71 -7.95
C HIS A 41 -6.99 -2.48 -8.05
N PRO A 42 -6.81 -3.37 -9.06
CA PRO A 42 -5.59 -4.18 -9.21
C PRO A 42 -4.31 -3.34 -9.21
N ASP A 43 -4.33 -2.16 -9.83
CA ASP A 43 -3.16 -1.27 -9.88
C ASP A 43 -2.81 -0.68 -8.51
N ARG A 44 -3.80 -0.22 -7.73
CA ARG A 44 -3.57 0.28 -6.36
C ARG A 44 -3.05 -0.85 -5.46
N ARG A 45 -3.59 -2.07 -5.61
CA ARG A 45 -3.06 -3.25 -4.92
C ARG A 45 -1.61 -3.55 -5.26
N ALA A 46 -1.23 -3.46 -6.54
CA ALA A 46 0.13 -3.71 -6.98
C ALA A 46 1.10 -2.66 -6.44
N VAL A 47 0.72 -1.37 -6.49
CA VAL A 47 1.52 -0.29 -5.88
C VAL A 47 1.69 -0.52 -4.38
N ALA A 48 0.63 -0.87 -3.66
CA ALA A 48 0.73 -1.16 -2.24
C ALA A 48 1.66 -2.35 -1.93
N LEU A 49 1.55 -3.44 -2.71
CA LEU A 49 2.44 -4.60 -2.60
C LEU A 49 3.89 -4.20 -2.89
N THR A 50 4.12 -3.35 -3.88
CA THR A 50 5.46 -2.80 -4.17
C THR A 50 5.98 -1.99 -2.99
N LEU A 51 5.19 -1.09 -2.40
CA LEU A 51 5.60 -0.32 -1.23
C LEU A 51 5.92 -1.21 -0.01
N LEU A 52 5.19 -2.31 0.16
CA LEU A 52 5.36 -3.23 1.28
C LEU A 52 6.52 -4.22 1.07
N PHE A 53 6.80 -4.65 -0.16
CA PHE A 53 7.68 -5.79 -0.42
C PHE A 53 8.86 -5.52 -1.36
N SER A 54 8.96 -4.35 -2.00
CA SER A 54 10.03 -4.06 -2.96
C SER A 54 11.45 -4.27 -2.42
N PRO A 55 11.78 -3.99 -1.14
CA PRO A 55 13.15 -4.22 -0.65
C PRO A 55 13.58 -5.68 -0.64
N TRP A 56 12.64 -6.62 -0.73
CA TRP A 56 12.90 -8.06 -0.74
C TRP A 56 12.57 -8.72 -2.07
N ALA A 57 11.94 -8.00 -2.99
CA ALA A 57 11.69 -8.50 -4.32
C ALA A 57 13.00 -8.51 -5.13
N GLY A 58 13.28 -9.63 -5.79
CA GLY A 58 14.38 -9.76 -6.73
C GLY A 58 13.97 -9.24 -8.10
N ASP A 59 14.08 -10.12 -9.10
CA ASP A 59 13.88 -9.75 -10.51
C ASP A 59 12.42 -9.83 -10.98
N GLU A 60 11.56 -10.59 -10.31
CA GLU A 60 10.17 -10.75 -10.76
C GLU A 60 9.19 -10.22 -9.72
N MET A 61 8.12 -9.56 -10.13
CA MET A 61 6.95 -9.30 -9.29
C MET A 61 5.67 -9.70 -10.02
N THR A 62 5.01 -10.75 -9.53
CA THR A 62 3.75 -11.25 -10.07
C THR A 62 2.59 -10.96 -9.10
N PHE A 63 1.63 -10.15 -9.52
CA PHE A 63 0.51 -9.69 -8.68
C PHE A 63 -0.76 -10.53 -8.85
N PRO A 64 -1.71 -10.51 -7.86
CA PRO A 64 -2.94 -11.31 -7.91
C PRO A 64 -3.96 -10.86 -8.98
N GLY A 65 -3.66 -9.85 -9.78
CA GLY A 65 -4.54 -9.34 -10.84
C GLY A 65 -3.75 -8.63 -11.91
N ARG A 66 -4.37 -8.46 -13.08
CA ARG A 66 -3.71 -7.81 -14.21
C ARG A 66 -3.67 -6.30 -14.03
N ILE A 67 -2.47 -5.75 -14.14
CA ILE A 67 -2.21 -4.32 -13.95
C ILE A 67 -2.03 -3.57 -15.27
N GLY A 68 -2.25 -2.26 -15.25
CA GLY A 68 -1.98 -1.40 -16.40
C GLY A 68 -0.49 -1.35 -16.77
N PRO A 69 -0.15 -1.14 -18.06
CA PRO A 69 1.25 -1.01 -18.50
C PRO A 69 1.95 0.20 -17.87
N ASN A 70 1.22 1.29 -17.59
CA ASN A 70 1.76 2.46 -16.89
C ASN A 70 2.17 2.14 -15.45
N THR A 71 1.30 1.44 -14.70
CA THR A 71 1.62 0.98 -13.34
C THR A 71 2.81 0.03 -13.33
N ALA A 72 2.88 -0.90 -14.28
CA ALA A 72 4.01 -1.81 -14.40
C ALA A 72 5.34 -1.07 -14.68
N HIS A 73 5.31 -0.04 -15.52
CA HIS A 73 6.48 0.81 -15.80
C HIS A 73 6.93 1.57 -14.54
N GLU A 74 6.00 2.21 -13.84
CA GLU A 74 6.33 3.01 -12.65
C GLU A 74 6.79 2.14 -11.47
N ILE A 75 6.26 0.92 -11.32
CA ILE A 75 6.79 -0.06 -10.37
C ILE A 75 8.24 -0.43 -10.71
N ARG A 76 8.54 -0.70 -11.99
CA ARG A 76 9.91 -1.04 -12.42
C ARG A 76 10.88 0.09 -12.09
N GLU A 77 10.51 1.33 -12.41
CA GLU A 77 11.31 2.52 -12.13
C GLU A 77 11.52 2.71 -10.62
N PHE A 78 10.47 2.53 -9.82
CA PHE A 78 10.53 2.64 -8.36
C PHE A 78 11.44 1.56 -7.72
N THR A 79 11.45 0.35 -8.26
CA THR A 79 12.31 -0.73 -7.76
C THR A 79 13.77 -0.59 -8.18
N GLU A 80 14.11 0.40 -9.02
CA GLU A 80 15.45 0.62 -9.61
C GLU A 80 16.04 -0.61 -10.34
N ASN A 81 15.23 -1.64 -10.57
CA ASN A 81 15.63 -2.90 -11.19
C ASN A 81 15.17 -2.92 -12.65
N ALA A 82 16.08 -2.52 -13.55
CA ALA A 82 15.81 -2.46 -14.99
C ALA A 82 15.43 -3.83 -15.61
N SER A 83 15.86 -4.94 -15.03
CA SER A 83 15.54 -6.29 -15.47
C SER A 83 14.17 -6.77 -15.00
N SER A 84 13.49 -6.01 -14.13
CA SER A 84 12.35 -6.58 -13.42
C SER A 84 11.15 -6.89 -14.31
N SER A 85 10.77 -8.17 -14.27
CA SER A 85 9.56 -8.69 -14.89
C SER A 85 8.38 -8.40 -13.99
N ILE A 86 7.57 -7.41 -14.37
CA ILE A 86 6.39 -6.97 -13.63
C ILE A 86 5.14 -7.46 -14.36
N GLY A 87 4.29 -8.24 -13.68
CA GLY A 87 3.09 -8.79 -14.31
C GLY A 87 2.04 -9.32 -13.32
N PRO A 88 0.94 -9.87 -13.83
CA PRO A 88 0.54 -9.89 -15.24
C PRO A 88 0.03 -8.51 -15.72
N ILE A 89 0.19 -8.18 -17.00
CA ILE A 89 -0.22 -6.88 -17.60
C ILE A 89 -1.54 -7.02 -18.37
N GLU A 90 -2.44 -6.05 -18.26
CA GLU A 90 -3.63 -5.89 -19.09
C GLU A 90 -3.48 -4.68 -20.02
N TYR A 91 -3.53 -4.91 -21.33
CA TYR A 91 -3.39 -3.86 -22.34
C TYR A 91 -4.70 -3.12 -22.67
N TYR A 92 -5.82 -3.57 -22.12
CA TYR A 92 -7.09 -2.89 -22.30
C TYR A 92 -7.19 -1.65 -21.40
N PRO A 93 -7.66 -0.51 -21.92
CA PRO A 93 -7.88 0.68 -21.09
C PRO A 93 -8.84 0.40 -19.93
N LYS A 94 -8.46 0.84 -18.74
CA LYS A 94 -9.29 0.79 -17.52
C LYS A 94 -9.35 2.16 -16.89
N GLY A 95 -10.51 2.51 -16.35
CA GLY A 95 -10.64 3.71 -15.53
C GLY A 95 -9.93 3.50 -14.20
N LEU A 96 -9.06 4.43 -13.82
CA LEU A 96 -8.49 4.47 -12.47
C LEU A 96 -9.55 4.99 -11.47
N PRO A 97 -9.50 4.54 -10.21
CA PRO A 97 -10.42 5.03 -9.18
C PRO A 97 -10.35 6.55 -9.04
N ILE A 98 -11.51 7.17 -8.82
CA ILE A 98 -11.65 8.62 -8.63
C ILE A 98 -12.05 8.87 -7.18
N GLY A 99 -11.16 9.51 -6.44
CA GLY A 99 -11.41 10.09 -5.14
C GLY A 99 -11.79 11.57 -5.22
N ALA A 100 -12.12 12.15 -4.07
CA ALA A 100 -12.44 13.56 -3.92
C ALA A 100 -11.76 14.21 -2.71
N PHE A 101 -11.10 13.41 -1.87
CA PHE A 101 -10.57 13.86 -0.59
C PHE A 101 -9.06 13.64 -0.51
N SER A 102 -8.39 14.52 0.22
CA SER A 102 -7.03 14.28 0.72
C SER A 102 -7.14 13.71 2.13
N GLY A 103 -6.36 12.68 2.44
CA GLY A 103 -6.42 12.03 3.75
C GLY A 103 -5.05 11.74 4.34
N THR A 104 -4.93 11.90 5.65
CA THR A 104 -3.67 11.65 6.36
C THR A 104 -3.46 10.16 6.60
N VAL A 105 -2.25 9.66 6.37
CA VAL A 105 -1.84 8.32 6.81
C VAL A 105 -0.96 8.46 8.05
N SER A 106 -1.33 7.80 9.14
CA SER A 106 -0.56 7.81 10.39
C SER A 106 -0.51 6.41 11.00
N ASN A 107 0.56 6.13 11.74
CA ASN A 107 0.73 4.89 12.51
C ASN A 107 0.46 5.08 14.02
N GLN A 108 -0.11 6.22 14.41
CA GLN A 108 -0.41 6.56 15.80
C GLN A 108 -1.82 7.15 15.94
N LEU A 109 -2.44 6.88 17.09
CA LEU A 109 -3.70 7.51 17.52
C LEU A 109 -3.38 8.65 18.49
N ASP A 110 -3.19 9.86 17.97
CA ASP A 110 -2.97 11.02 18.84
C ASP A 110 -4.28 11.44 19.51
N GLY A 111 -4.40 11.19 20.82
CA GLY A 111 -5.33 11.81 21.79
C GLY A 111 -6.83 11.61 21.54
N PHE A 112 -7.31 11.98 20.38
CA PHE A 112 -8.54 11.56 19.72
C PHE A 112 -8.23 11.65 18.23
N ALA A 113 -8.21 10.52 17.52
CA ALA A 113 -8.23 10.52 16.06
C ALA A 113 -9.23 11.60 15.61
N ASP A 114 -8.78 12.60 14.87
CA ASP A 114 -9.63 13.68 14.40
C ASP A 114 -10.62 13.09 13.40
N VAL A 115 -11.72 12.54 13.93
CA VAL A 115 -12.73 11.77 13.19
C VAL A 115 -13.40 12.63 12.12
N GLU A 116 -13.23 13.95 12.19
CA GLU A 116 -13.76 14.90 11.22
C GLU A 116 -12.89 15.03 9.98
N LYS A 117 -11.64 14.55 10.00
CA LYS A 117 -10.70 14.60 8.88
C LYS A 117 -10.57 13.24 8.20
N PRO A 118 -10.43 13.20 6.86
CA PRO A 118 -10.12 11.97 6.18
C PRO A 118 -8.76 11.44 6.65
N ALA A 119 -8.72 10.21 7.17
CA ALA A 119 -7.49 9.65 7.71
C ALA A 119 -7.49 8.12 7.70
N ILE A 120 -6.33 7.52 7.44
CA ILE A 120 -6.08 6.09 7.57
C ILE A 120 -5.06 5.91 8.70
N TYR A 121 -5.48 5.24 9.77
CA TYR A 121 -4.61 4.89 10.89
C TYR A 121 -4.18 3.44 10.74
N ASP A 122 -2.91 3.25 10.41
CA ASP A 122 -2.26 1.96 10.26
C ASP A 122 -1.63 1.54 11.59
N LEU A 123 -2.39 0.80 12.39
CA LEU A 123 -2.05 0.52 13.79
C LEU A 123 -1.40 -0.85 13.92
N PRO A 124 -0.39 -1.01 14.79
CA PRO A 124 0.29 -2.28 14.97
C PRO A 124 -0.65 -3.34 15.56
N ASN A 125 -0.81 -4.46 14.86
CA ASN A 125 -1.75 -5.53 15.24
C ASN A 125 -1.37 -6.30 16.52
N HIS A 126 -0.17 -6.08 17.07
CA HIS A 126 0.23 -6.62 18.37
C HIS A 126 -0.26 -5.76 19.55
N GLU A 127 -0.72 -4.53 19.28
CA GLU A 127 -1.31 -3.62 20.27
C GLU A 127 -2.81 -3.40 20.02
N PHE A 128 -3.23 -3.39 18.76
CA PHE A 128 -4.61 -3.12 18.33
C PHE A 128 -5.18 -4.33 17.59
N ASN A 129 -6.46 -4.65 17.80
CA ASN A 129 -7.16 -5.71 17.09
C ASN A 129 -8.46 -5.17 16.49
N GLY A 130 -8.72 -5.52 15.23
CA GLY A 130 -9.91 -5.13 14.51
C GLY A 130 -9.72 -3.86 13.67
N ALA A 131 -10.83 -3.31 13.23
CA ALA A 131 -10.86 -2.04 12.52
C ALA A 131 -12.05 -1.19 13.00
N LEU A 132 -11.81 0.12 13.08
CA LEU A 132 -12.84 1.12 13.35
C LEU A 132 -12.96 2.02 12.13
N ARG A 133 -14.12 1.98 11.49
CA ARG A 133 -14.42 2.81 10.33
C ARG A 133 -15.45 3.88 10.69
N THR A 134 -15.18 5.09 10.25
CA THR A 134 -16.13 6.21 10.29
C THR A 134 -16.48 6.65 8.87
N MET A 135 -17.21 7.76 8.72
CA MET A 135 -17.53 8.29 7.40
C MET A 135 -16.31 8.84 6.66
N LYS A 136 -15.26 9.22 7.39
CA LYS A 136 -14.08 9.88 6.83
C LYS A 136 -12.78 9.16 7.17
N SER A 137 -12.73 8.42 8.27
CA SER A 137 -11.52 7.77 8.74
C SER A 137 -11.65 6.25 8.84
N LEU A 138 -10.51 5.58 8.77
CA LEU A 138 -10.36 4.14 8.98
C LEU A 138 -9.15 3.89 9.87
N ALA A 139 -9.36 3.34 11.05
CA ALA A 139 -8.29 2.77 11.86
C ALA A 139 -8.30 1.25 11.71
N ILE A 140 -7.14 0.66 11.46
CA ILE A 140 -7.02 -0.77 11.17
C ILE A 140 -5.76 -1.35 11.80
N GLY A 141 -5.90 -2.50 12.48
CA GLY A 141 -4.79 -3.32 12.92
C GLY A 141 -4.12 -4.02 11.74
N THR A 142 -2.83 -3.76 11.51
CA THR A 142 -2.01 -4.44 10.49
C THR A 142 -0.64 -4.84 11.03
N ASN A 143 0.07 -5.69 10.28
CA ASN A 143 1.47 -5.99 10.52
C ASN A 143 2.44 -5.19 9.62
N SER A 144 2.01 -4.08 9.03
CA SER A 144 2.85 -3.23 8.17
C SER A 144 4.16 -2.81 8.85
N PHE A 145 4.12 -2.61 10.17
CA PHE A 145 5.26 -2.21 10.99
C PHE A 145 6.41 -3.21 10.93
N MET A 146 6.13 -4.49 10.64
CA MET A 146 7.17 -5.50 10.46
C MET A 146 8.00 -5.25 9.21
N PHE A 147 7.42 -4.64 8.17
CA PHE A 147 8.07 -4.36 6.88
C PHE A 147 8.82 -3.02 6.86
N LYS A 148 8.98 -2.36 8.01
CA LYS A 148 9.82 -1.17 8.11
C LYS A 148 11.30 -1.54 8.04
N ARG A 149 12.10 -0.76 7.30
CA ARG A 149 13.58 -0.93 7.31
C ARG A 149 14.25 -0.23 8.49
N HIS A 150 13.60 0.79 9.04
CA HIS A 150 13.98 1.55 10.23
C HIS A 150 12.72 2.12 10.89
N ASP A 151 12.78 2.55 12.14
CA ASP A 151 11.58 2.95 12.90
C ASP A 151 10.80 4.11 12.25
N SER A 152 11.52 5.03 11.60
CA SER A 152 10.97 6.17 10.85
C SER A 152 10.50 5.84 9.43
N ASP A 153 10.59 4.58 8.98
CA ASP A 153 10.17 4.17 7.65
C ASP A 153 8.64 4.19 7.56
N ILE A 154 8.11 5.17 6.84
CA ILE A 154 6.67 5.36 6.63
C ILE A 154 6.16 4.65 5.37
N VAL A 155 7.05 4.13 4.52
CA VAL A 155 6.70 3.55 3.21
C VAL A 155 5.70 2.39 3.34
N PRO A 156 5.85 1.44 4.29
CA PRO A 156 4.84 0.40 4.51
C PRO A 156 3.45 0.96 4.87
N ALA A 157 3.40 2.02 5.68
CA ALA A 157 2.15 2.66 6.08
C ALA A 157 1.49 3.37 4.90
N ILE A 158 2.27 4.01 4.02
CA ILE A 158 1.76 4.55 2.74
C ILE A 158 1.16 3.40 1.90
N GLY A 159 1.81 2.24 1.86
CA GLY A 159 1.29 1.03 1.22
C GLY A 159 -0.10 0.64 1.74
N VAL A 160 -0.30 0.64 3.06
CA VAL A 160 -1.62 0.45 3.68
C VAL A 160 -2.59 1.56 3.26
N GLY A 161 -2.15 2.82 3.29
CA GLY A 161 -2.92 3.96 2.81
C GLY A 161 -3.43 3.78 1.37
N VAL A 162 -2.58 3.29 0.47
CA VAL A 162 -2.96 3.01 -0.93
C VAL A 162 -4.00 1.89 -1.02
N LEU A 163 -3.89 0.82 -0.22
CA LEU A 163 -4.87 -0.28 -0.20
C LEU A 163 -6.27 0.17 0.19
N PHE A 164 -6.37 1.07 1.18
CA PHE A 164 -7.64 1.53 1.74
C PHE A 164 -8.06 2.92 1.22
N ALA A 165 -7.31 3.52 0.30
CA ALA A 165 -7.62 4.84 -0.25
C ALA A 165 -8.99 4.88 -0.95
N GLU A 166 -9.34 3.85 -1.71
CA GLU A 166 -10.64 3.77 -2.41
C GLU A 166 -11.81 3.72 -1.43
N ASP A 167 -11.62 3.01 -0.32
CA ASP A 167 -12.63 2.86 0.72
C ASP A 167 -13.05 4.22 1.29
N LEU A 168 -12.13 5.18 1.38
CA LEU A 168 -12.41 6.54 1.86
C LEU A 168 -12.56 7.58 0.73
N GLY A 169 -12.49 7.16 -0.54
CA GLY A 169 -12.54 8.07 -1.68
C GLY A 169 -11.37 9.06 -1.70
N LEU A 170 -10.17 8.62 -1.32
CA LEU A 170 -8.97 9.45 -1.34
C LEU A 170 -8.40 9.54 -2.75
N ASP A 171 -8.04 10.77 -3.15
CA ASP A 171 -7.25 11.10 -4.34
C ASP A 171 -5.85 11.60 -3.96
N GLU A 172 -5.59 11.85 -2.68
CA GLU A 172 -4.29 12.27 -2.16
C GLU A 172 -4.03 11.70 -0.77
N ILE A 173 -2.80 11.23 -0.54
CA ILE A 173 -2.29 10.81 0.77
C ILE A 173 -1.41 11.93 1.32
N VAL A 174 -1.70 12.36 2.55
CA VAL A 174 -0.90 13.33 3.29
C VAL A 174 -0.13 12.58 4.37
N ILE A 175 1.16 12.84 4.51
CA ILE A 175 2.01 12.23 5.55
C ILE A 175 2.63 13.29 6.45
N GLU A 176 2.90 12.91 7.70
CA GLU A 176 3.61 13.71 8.71
C GLU A 176 5.00 13.11 8.93
N SER A 177 5.82 13.06 7.86
CA SER A 177 7.14 12.43 7.90
C SER A 177 8.12 13.18 7.01
N ASP A 178 9.35 13.29 7.50
CA ASP A 178 10.49 13.87 6.78
C ASP A 178 11.07 12.84 5.81
N LEU A 179 10.53 12.80 4.58
CA LEU A 179 11.13 12.06 3.48
C LEU A 179 12.19 12.91 2.77
N SER A 180 13.23 12.28 2.25
CA SER A 180 14.13 13.00 1.33
C SER A 180 13.38 13.40 0.05
N GLU A 181 13.79 14.50 -0.58
CA GLU A 181 13.17 14.96 -1.83
C GLU A 181 13.22 13.89 -2.94
N GLU A 182 14.28 13.09 -2.98
CA GLU A 182 14.42 11.97 -3.90
C GLU A 182 13.38 10.87 -3.63
N GLN A 183 13.22 10.46 -2.38
CA GLN A 183 12.20 9.48 -1.97
C GLN A 183 10.79 10.00 -2.24
N LEU A 184 10.52 11.26 -1.89
CA LEU A 184 9.23 11.91 -2.12
C LEU A 184 8.90 11.98 -3.61
N THR A 185 9.88 12.31 -4.46
CA THR A 185 9.71 12.35 -5.92
C THR A 185 9.43 10.96 -6.47
N SER A 186 10.20 9.95 -6.05
CA SER A 186 10.01 8.56 -6.48
C SER A 186 8.63 8.02 -6.08
N LEU A 187 8.21 8.26 -4.84
CA LEU A 187 6.88 7.88 -4.34
C LEU A 187 5.76 8.62 -5.07
N ARG A 188 5.87 9.94 -5.26
CA ARG A 188 4.88 10.72 -6.04
C ARG A 188 4.71 10.16 -7.45
N ARG A 189 5.81 9.82 -8.10
CA ARG A 189 5.80 9.22 -9.45
C ARG A 189 5.05 7.89 -9.44
N LEU A 190 5.37 6.99 -8.50
CA LEU A 190 4.70 5.70 -8.35
C LEU A 190 3.19 5.85 -8.06
N LEU A 191 2.80 6.70 -7.11
CA LEU A 191 1.41 6.91 -6.71
C LEU A 191 0.60 7.59 -7.83
N SER A 192 1.22 8.46 -8.63
CA SER A 192 0.56 9.11 -9.78
C SER A 192 0.09 8.09 -10.83
N ALA A 193 0.78 6.95 -10.94
CA ALA A 193 0.41 5.86 -11.86
C ALA A 193 -0.98 5.27 -11.58
N VAL A 194 -1.47 5.45 -10.34
CA VAL A 194 -2.77 4.96 -9.86
C VAL A 194 -3.69 6.09 -9.42
N ARG A 195 -3.42 7.31 -9.90
CA ARG A 195 -4.18 8.52 -9.60
C ARG A 195 -4.30 8.76 -8.08
N LEU A 196 -3.17 8.68 -7.39
CA LEU A 196 -3.04 9.11 -6.00
C LEU A 196 -1.95 10.17 -5.91
N GLY A 197 -2.27 11.30 -5.28
CA GLY A 197 -1.31 12.31 -4.90
C GLY A 197 -0.57 11.93 -3.61
N LEU A 198 0.59 12.57 -3.39
CA LEU A 198 1.34 12.48 -2.14
C LEU A 198 1.84 13.86 -1.74
N SER A 199 1.48 14.32 -0.54
CA SER A 199 1.96 15.56 0.05
C SER A 199 2.42 15.37 1.49
N ILE A 200 3.26 16.28 1.95
CA ILE A 200 3.74 16.37 3.32
C ILE A 200 2.98 17.54 3.96
N ARG A 201 2.57 17.35 5.22
CA ARG A 201 1.85 18.37 5.99
C ARG A 201 2.76 19.50 6.48
#